data_AF-A0A5N0V595-F1
#
_entry.id   AF-A0A5N0V595-F1
#
_cell.length_a   1.000
_cell.length_b   1.000
_cell.length_c   1.000
_cell.angle_alpha   90.00
_cell.angle_beta   90.00
_cell.angle_gamma   90.00
#
_symmetry.space_group_name_H-M   'P 1'
#
loop_
_entity.id
_entity.type
_entity.pdbx_description
1 polymer ?
#
loop_
_entity_poly.entity_id
_entity_poly.type
_entity_poly.pdbx_seq_one_letter_code
_entity_poly.pdbx_strand_id
1 'polypeptide(L)'
;MDWAEKEIFQLTSVYPAEADTLYHSFPLLRPTHGRMSQEFVYHAHCRELLDRVVKGTDTRPGTAAEVCCLCGEVSAVTPMRSAAIGLYARMWIAAFPDIPVFGDRHFHHEALYGSTIDDLEADARHRLAVAHRTVGAIDCTGRHHGETVHCKYAGT
;
A
#
# COMPACT_ATOMS: atom_id res chain seq x y z
N MET A 1 -13.27 -3.98 -15.75
CA MET A 1 -12.94 -3.76 -14.34
C MET A 1 -11.47 -3.41 -14.27
N ASP A 2 -11.21 -2.16 -13.89
CA ASP A 2 -9.85 -1.63 -13.69
C ASP A 2 -9.16 -2.35 -12.52
N TRP A 3 -7.83 -2.31 -12.42
CA TRP A 3 -7.09 -3.01 -11.36
C TRP A 3 -7.51 -2.58 -9.95
N ALA A 4 -7.77 -1.28 -9.75
CA ALA A 4 -8.26 -0.73 -8.50
C ALA A 4 -9.63 -1.31 -8.08
N GLU A 5 -10.57 -1.38 -9.02
CA GLU A 5 -11.90 -1.92 -8.79
C GLU A 5 -11.86 -3.40 -8.42
N LYS A 6 -10.94 -4.17 -9.02
CA LYS A 6 -10.73 -5.58 -8.67
C LYS A 6 -10.29 -5.75 -7.22
N GLU A 7 -9.34 -4.93 -6.76
CA GLU A 7 -8.85 -5.00 -5.38
C GLU A 7 -9.93 -4.59 -4.37
N ILE A 8 -10.72 -3.54 -4.67
CA ILE A 8 -11.89 -3.17 -3.85
C ILE A 8 -12.91 -4.31 -3.79
N PHE A 9 -13.23 -4.92 -4.94
CA PHE A 9 -14.20 -6.02 -5.01
C PHE A 9 -13.73 -7.24 -4.21
N GLN A 10 -12.47 -7.63 -4.38
CA GLN A 10 -11.88 -8.74 -3.64
C GLN A 10 -11.94 -8.49 -2.13
N LEU A 11 -11.52 -7.31 -1.66
CA LEU A 11 -11.51 -7.02 -0.24
C LEU A 11 -12.92 -6.86 0.34
N THR A 12 -13.86 -6.33 -0.44
CA THR A 12 -15.29 -6.27 -0.08
C THR A 12 -15.88 -7.66 0.15
N SER A 13 -15.46 -8.67 -0.63
CA SER A 13 -15.91 -10.05 -0.42
C SER A 13 -15.44 -10.65 0.92
N VAL A 14 -14.31 -10.17 1.44
CA VAL A 14 -13.74 -10.59 2.73
C VAL A 14 -14.33 -9.76 3.89
N TYR A 15 -14.56 -8.47 3.68
CA TYR A 15 -15.04 -7.52 4.67
C TYR A 15 -16.34 -6.82 4.21
N PRO A 16 -17.47 -7.55 4.15
CA PRO A 16 -18.73 -7.00 3.63
C PRO A 16 -19.25 -5.82 4.44
N ALA A 17 -18.94 -5.72 5.73
CA ALA A 17 -19.31 -4.58 6.58
C ALA A 17 -18.58 -3.27 6.18
N GLU A 18 -17.42 -3.39 5.53
CA GLU A 18 -16.63 -2.26 5.05
C GLU A 18 -16.83 -1.96 3.56
N ALA A 19 -17.78 -2.62 2.89
CA ALA A 19 -18.03 -2.47 1.46
C ALA A 19 -18.17 -1.00 1.02
N ASP A 20 -18.97 -0.22 1.74
CA ASP A 20 -19.17 1.20 1.44
C ASP A 20 -17.90 2.03 1.67
N THR A 21 -17.18 1.78 2.78
CA THR A 21 -15.92 2.47 3.08
C THR A 21 -14.88 2.18 1.99
N LEU A 22 -14.77 0.92 1.57
CA LEU A 22 -13.86 0.45 0.54
C LEU A 22 -14.20 1.04 -0.82
N TYR A 23 -15.49 1.10 -1.18
CA TYR A 23 -15.94 1.78 -2.40
C TYR A 23 -15.49 3.24 -2.44
N HIS A 24 -15.71 3.97 -1.35
CA HIS A 24 -15.33 5.38 -1.27
C HIS A 24 -13.82 5.61 -1.07
N SER A 25 -13.03 4.55 -0.88
CA SER A 25 -11.58 4.61 -0.78
C SER A 25 -10.86 4.59 -2.12
N PHE A 26 -11.58 4.44 -3.25
CA PHE A 26 -11.00 4.45 -4.59
C PHE A 26 -10.02 5.62 -4.87
N PRO A 27 -10.27 6.88 -4.44
CA PRO A 27 -9.33 7.98 -4.68
C PRO A 27 -7.96 7.79 -4.02
N LEU A 28 -7.83 6.93 -3.02
CA LEU A 28 -6.56 6.61 -2.35
C LEU A 28 -5.62 5.80 -3.24
N LEU A 29 -6.17 5.06 -4.21
CA LEU A 29 -5.46 4.04 -4.99
C LEU A 29 -4.70 4.64 -6.19
N ARG A 30 -4.44 5.95 -6.17
CA ARG A 30 -3.70 6.62 -7.24
C ARG A 30 -2.23 6.21 -7.19
N PRO A 31 -1.65 5.77 -8.33
CA PRO A 31 -0.24 5.42 -8.36
C PRO A 31 0.62 6.68 -8.11
N THR A 32 1.68 6.51 -7.33
CA THR A 32 2.63 7.57 -6.98
C THR A 32 3.99 7.43 -7.67
N HIS A 33 4.19 6.32 -8.39
CA HIS A 33 5.48 5.98 -8.99
C HIS A 33 5.31 5.28 -10.34
N GLY A 34 6.19 5.56 -11.31
CA GLY A 34 6.08 5.02 -12.68
C GLY A 34 6.15 3.49 -12.77
N ARG A 35 6.86 2.82 -11.85
CA ARG A 35 6.89 1.35 -11.74
C ARG A 35 5.52 0.73 -11.39
N MET A 36 4.56 1.49 -10.91
CA MET A 36 3.18 1.03 -10.70
C MET A 36 2.40 0.85 -12.02
N SER A 37 3.02 1.10 -13.17
CA SER A 37 2.56 0.54 -14.45
C SER A 37 2.65 -0.99 -14.51
N GLN A 38 3.46 -1.60 -13.65
CA GLN A 38 3.53 -3.05 -13.50
C GLN A 38 2.43 -3.52 -12.55
N GLU A 39 1.58 -4.43 -13.04
CA GLU A 39 0.35 -4.86 -12.36
C GLU A 39 0.59 -5.31 -10.90
N PHE A 40 1.59 -6.17 -10.67
CA PHE A 40 1.86 -6.70 -9.32
C PHE A 40 2.30 -5.61 -8.32
N VAL A 41 3.01 -4.57 -8.79
CA VAL A 41 3.43 -3.43 -7.96
C VAL A 41 2.22 -2.59 -7.58
N TYR A 42 1.32 -2.36 -8.54
CA TYR A 42 0.10 -1.61 -8.30
C TYR A 42 -0.84 -2.34 -7.34
N HIS A 43 -1.06 -3.65 -7.53
CA HIS A 43 -1.89 -4.45 -6.64
C HIS A 43 -1.37 -4.45 -5.20
N ALA A 44 -0.05 -4.62 -5.00
CA ALA A 44 0.55 -4.56 -3.68
C ALA A 44 0.32 -3.20 -2.99
N HIS A 45 0.46 -2.11 -3.75
CA HIS A 45 0.18 -0.76 -3.26
C HIS A 45 -1.29 -0.60 -2.84
N CYS A 46 -2.23 -1.01 -3.69
CA CYS A 46 -3.66 -0.92 -3.41
C CYS A 46 -4.08 -1.76 -2.20
N ARG A 47 -3.60 -3.00 -2.11
CA ARG A 47 -3.91 -3.91 -0.99
C ARG A 47 -3.52 -3.33 0.34
N GLU A 48 -2.30 -2.80 0.45
CA GLU A 48 -1.84 -2.22 1.71
C GLU A 48 -2.69 -0.99 2.11
N LEU A 49 -3.08 -0.14 1.15
CA LEU A 49 -3.94 1.01 1.45
C LEU A 49 -5.35 0.58 1.88
N LEU A 50 -5.95 -0.38 1.19
CA LEU A 50 -7.29 -0.87 1.52
C LEU A 50 -7.31 -1.64 2.84
N ASP A 51 -6.26 -2.43 3.14
CA ASP A 51 -6.08 -3.08 4.44
C ASP A 51 -5.98 -2.05 5.57
N ARG A 52 -5.25 -0.95 5.35
CA ARG A 52 -5.19 0.17 6.32
C ARG A 52 -6.55 0.82 6.53
N VAL A 53 -7.36 0.97 5.49
CA VAL A 53 -8.76 1.46 5.59
C VAL A 53 -9.58 0.53 6.47
N VAL A 54 -9.58 -0.77 6.21
CA VAL A 54 -10.32 -1.77 7.00
C VAL A 54 -9.88 -1.73 8.47
N LYS A 55 -8.58 -1.53 8.73
CA LYS A 55 -8.02 -1.46 10.09
C LYS A 55 -8.20 -0.09 10.76
N GLY A 56 -8.72 0.92 10.07
CA GLY A 56 -8.83 2.28 10.59
C GLY A 56 -7.48 2.94 10.87
N THR A 57 -6.43 2.55 10.14
CA THR A 57 -5.05 3.07 10.31
C THR A 57 -4.71 4.15 9.29
N ASP A 58 -3.64 4.91 9.54
CA ASP A 58 -3.23 6.03 8.70
C ASP A 58 -2.80 5.59 7.30
N THR A 59 -3.48 6.11 6.27
CA THR A 59 -3.21 5.81 4.85
C THR A 59 -2.19 6.76 4.20
N ARG A 60 -1.74 7.79 4.92
CA ARG A 60 -0.76 8.77 4.39
C ARG A 60 0.63 8.19 4.21
N PRO A 61 1.23 7.47 5.18
CA PRO A 61 2.61 6.98 5.07
C PRO A 61 2.82 6.12 3.82
N GLY A 62 4.03 6.12 3.28
CA GLY A 62 4.38 5.29 2.13
C GLY A 62 4.03 3.81 2.33
N THR A 63 3.59 3.12 1.29
CA THR A 63 3.39 1.66 1.27
C THR A 63 4.72 0.94 1.09
N ALA A 64 4.78 -0.34 1.45
CA ALA A 64 5.96 -1.18 1.23
C ALA A 64 6.32 -1.25 -0.27
N ALA A 65 5.32 -1.26 -1.16
CA ALA A 65 5.54 -1.19 -2.60
C ALA A 65 6.19 0.14 -3.04
N GLU A 66 5.80 1.27 -2.44
CA GLU A 66 6.44 2.58 -2.69
C GLU A 66 7.88 2.59 -2.19
N VAL A 67 8.16 2.03 -1.02
CA VAL A 67 9.53 1.91 -0.49
C VAL A 67 10.39 1.00 -1.38
N CYS A 68 9.84 -0.11 -1.90
CA CYS A 68 10.53 -0.94 -2.89
C CYS A 68 10.86 -0.18 -4.17
N CYS A 69 9.95 0.68 -4.65
CA CYS A 69 10.22 1.54 -5.80
C CYS A 69 11.39 2.50 -5.52
N LEU A 70 11.37 3.19 -4.37
CA LEU A 70 12.45 4.06 -3.92
C LEU A 70 13.79 3.31 -3.85
N CYS A 71 13.82 2.13 -3.23
CA CYS A 71 15.02 1.30 -3.15
C CYS A 71 15.53 0.92 -4.55
N GLY A 72 14.62 0.60 -5.48
CA GLY A 72 14.95 0.32 -6.88
C GLY A 72 15.63 1.50 -7.57
N GLU A 73 15.16 2.73 -7.37
CA GLU A 73 15.79 3.95 -7.89
C GLU A 73 17.17 4.20 -7.29
N VAL A 74 17.28 4.11 -5.96
CA VAL A 74 18.55 4.29 -5.25
C VAL A 74 19.58 3.25 -5.72
N SER A 75 19.19 1.99 -5.88
CA SER A 75 20.06 0.90 -6.32
C SER A 75 20.64 1.11 -7.72
N ALA A 76 19.95 1.87 -8.58
CA ALA A 76 20.37 2.13 -9.95
C ALA A 76 21.56 3.11 -10.01
N VAL A 77 21.77 3.92 -8.97
CA VAL A 77 22.82 4.95 -8.92
C VAL A 77 23.87 4.67 -7.85
N THR A 78 23.57 3.84 -6.84
CA THR A 78 24.53 3.45 -5.82
C THR A 78 24.25 2.04 -5.27
N PRO A 79 25.29 1.22 -5.00
CA PRO A 79 25.09 -0.07 -4.35
C PRO A 79 24.47 0.06 -2.95
N MET A 80 23.35 -0.62 -2.74
CA MET A 80 22.74 -0.75 -1.42
C MET A 80 23.50 -1.77 -0.56
N ARG A 81 23.74 -1.45 0.71
CA ARG A 81 24.51 -2.30 1.66
C ARG A 81 23.86 -2.30 3.05
N SER A 82 24.22 -3.29 3.86
CA SER A 82 23.89 -3.37 5.29
C SER A 82 22.39 -3.20 5.61
N ALA A 83 22.00 -2.16 6.36
CA ALA A 83 20.61 -1.90 6.71
C ALA A 83 19.73 -1.56 5.49
N ALA A 84 20.29 -0.93 4.45
CA ALA A 84 19.52 -0.54 3.27
C ALA A 84 19.02 -1.76 2.48
N ILE A 85 19.87 -2.79 2.31
CA ILE A 85 19.42 -4.04 1.67
C ILE A 85 18.45 -4.80 2.59
N GLY A 86 18.59 -4.69 3.92
CA GLY A 86 17.63 -5.20 4.89
C GLY A 86 16.25 -4.57 4.74
N LEU A 87 16.18 -3.23 4.67
CA LEU A 87 14.95 -2.49 4.38
C LEU A 87 14.30 -2.98 3.09
N TYR A 88 15.06 -3.06 2.01
CA TYR A 88 14.51 -3.50 0.73
C TYR A 88 13.95 -4.93 0.80
N ALA A 89 14.66 -5.85 1.46
CA ALA A 89 14.18 -7.21 1.66
C ALA A 89 12.88 -7.26 2.50
N ARG A 90 12.82 -6.52 3.61
CA ARG A 90 11.65 -6.44 4.48
C ARG A 90 10.43 -5.92 3.72
N MET A 91 10.60 -4.81 3.00
CA MET A 91 9.52 -4.20 2.23
C MET A 91 9.08 -5.07 1.05
N TRP A 92 10.02 -5.80 0.44
CA TRP A 92 9.68 -6.74 -0.62
C TRP A 92 8.84 -7.90 -0.11
N ILE A 93 9.21 -8.49 1.03
CA ILE A 93 8.45 -9.59 1.65
C ILE A 93 7.05 -9.12 2.03
N ALA A 94 6.93 -7.90 2.57
CA ALA A 94 5.64 -7.31 2.93
C ALA A 94 4.76 -7.00 1.71
N ALA A 95 5.32 -6.44 0.64
CA ALA A 95 4.57 -6.05 -0.56
C ALA A 95 4.27 -7.24 -1.49
N PHE A 96 5.17 -8.21 -1.58
CA PHE A 96 5.18 -9.26 -2.59
C PHE A 96 5.39 -10.66 -1.98
N PRO A 97 4.52 -11.10 -1.05
CA PRO A 97 4.69 -12.38 -0.36
C PRO A 97 4.74 -13.59 -1.31
N ASP A 98 4.09 -13.48 -2.47
CA ASP A 98 4.04 -14.54 -3.48
C ASP A 98 5.25 -14.54 -4.45
N ILE A 99 6.18 -13.60 -4.31
CA ILE A 99 7.37 -13.46 -5.16
C ILE A 99 8.63 -13.56 -4.30
N PRO A 100 9.06 -14.78 -3.91
CA PRO A 100 10.20 -14.95 -3.01
C PRO A 100 11.54 -14.69 -3.71
N VAL A 101 12.20 -13.58 -3.39
CA VAL A 101 13.51 -13.19 -3.98
C VAL A 101 14.68 -13.30 -2.99
N PHE A 102 14.47 -13.04 -1.70
CA PHE A 102 15.58 -12.88 -0.74
C PHE A 102 16.02 -14.16 -0.01
N GLY A 103 15.21 -15.24 -0.06
CA GLY A 103 15.46 -16.46 0.70
C GLY A 103 15.75 -16.18 2.19
N ASP A 104 16.51 -17.06 2.84
CA ASP A 104 16.82 -16.92 4.29
C ASP A 104 17.83 -15.79 4.59
N ARG A 105 18.48 -15.20 3.57
CA ARG A 105 19.53 -14.19 3.78
C ARG A 105 19.01 -12.91 4.43
N HIS A 106 17.72 -12.61 4.28
CA HIS A 106 17.11 -11.44 4.92
C HIS A 106 17.18 -11.53 6.46
N PHE A 107 17.09 -12.74 7.04
CA PHE A 107 17.18 -12.94 8.49
C PHE A 107 18.52 -12.47 9.06
N HIS A 108 19.62 -12.57 8.30
CA HIS A 108 20.92 -12.06 8.74
C HIS A 108 20.95 -10.53 8.80
N HIS A 109 20.33 -9.85 7.85
CA HIS A 109 20.24 -8.40 7.86
C HIS A 109 19.36 -7.91 9.01
N GLU A 110 18.23 -8.57 9.25
CA GLU A 110 17.36 -8.28 10.39
C GLU A 110 18.09 -8.47 11.73
N ALA A 111 18.80 -9.59 11.90
CA ALA A 111 19.53 -9.86 13.14
C ALA A 111 20.66 -8.85 13.43
N LEU A 112 21.33 -8.33 12.39
CA LEU A 112 22.47 -7.43 12.54
C LEU A 112 22.06 -5.94 12.58
N TYR A 113 20.99 -5.57 11.88
CA TYR A 113 20.65 -4.17 11.60
C TYR A 113 19.19 -3.81 11.91
N GLY A 114 18.42 -4.69 12.57
CA GLY A 114 16.97 -4.53 12.77
C GLY A 114 16.54 -3.14 13.24
N SER A 115 17.16 -2.59 14.28
CA SER A 115 16.84 -1.24 14.77
C SER A 115 17.10 -0.14 13.73
N THR A 116 18.21 -0.23 13.00
CA THR A 116 18.51 0.72 11.90
C THR A 116 17.55 0.51 10.72
N ILE A 117 17.09 -0.71 10.47
CA ILE A 117 16.07 -0.97 9.45
C ILE A 117 14.74 -0.33 9.88
N ASP A 118 14.37 -0.41 11.16
CA ASP A 118 13.16 0.24 11.70
C ASP A 118 13.22 1.76 11.51
N ASP A 119 14.36 2.39 11.84
CA ASP A 119 14.58 3.83 11.65
C ASP A 119 14.47 4.22 10.16
N LEU A 120 15.11 3.44 9.28
CA LEU A 120 15.05 3.67 7.83
C LEU A 120 13.64 3.47 7.26
N GLU A 121 12.90 2.49 7.76
CA GLU A 121 11.51 2.26 7.37
C GLU A 121 10.63 3.44 7.77
N ALA A 122 10.75 3.90 9.01
CA ALA A 122 10.00 5.05 9.51
C ALA A 122 10.30 6.32 8.69
N ASP A 123 11.58 6.62 8.44
CA ASP A 123 11.99 7.77 7.63
C ASP A 123 11.51 7.64 6.17
N ALA A 124 11.68 6.48 5.54
CA ALA A 124 11.24 6.26 4.15
C ALA A 124 9.72 6.42 4.00
N ARG A 125 8.93 5.78 4.87
CA ARG A 125 7.46 5.90 4.84
C ARG A 125 7.01 7.32 5.14
N HIS A 126 7.69 8.04 6.04
CA HIS A 126 7.41 9.44 6.33
C HIS A 126 7.67 10.34 5.12
N ARG A 127 8.82 10.19 4.46
CA ARG A 127 9.19 10.98 3.27
C ARG A 127 8.31 10.68 2.05
N LEU A 128 7.85 9.45 1.93
CA LEU A 128 6.91 9.02 0.89
C LEU A 128 5.44 9.32 1.24
N ALA A 129 5.17 9.98 2.37
CA ALA A 129 3.81 10.22 2.78
C ALA A 129 3.07 11.17 1.82
N VAL A 130 1.82 10.82 1.50
CA VAL A 130 0.94 11.67 0.69
C VAL A 130 -0.09 12.30 1.61
N ALA A 131 0.05 13.61 1.87
CA ALA A 131 -0.72 14.32 2.90
C ALA A 131 -2.25 14.20 2.75
N HIS A 132 -2.75 14.12 1.52
CA HIS A 132 -4.18 14.05 1.20
C HIS A 132 -4.68 12.62 0.93
N ARG A 133 -3.84 11.60 1.15
CA ARG A 133 -4.24 10.20 1.05
C ARG A 133 -4.89 9.78 2.36
N THR A 134 -6.14 10.20 2.52
CA THR A 134 -7.01 9.92 3.68
C THR A 134 -8.44 9.72 3.19
N VAL A 135 -9.20 8.82 3.81
CA VAL A 135 -10.66 8.78 3.60
C VAL A 135 -11.23 10.02 4.28
N GLY A 136 -11.57 11.04 3.48
CA GLY A 136 -12.16 12.28 3.97
C GLY A 136 -13.62 12.10 4.38
N ALA A 137 -14.33 13.22 4.52
CA ALA A 137 -15.79 13.17 4.61
C ALA A 137 -16.34 12.52 3.33
N ILE A 138 -17.16 11.48 3.50
CA ILE A 138 -17.81 10.78 2.40
C ILE A 138 -19.17 11.42 2.17
N ASP A 139 -19.32 12.10 1.03
CA ASP A 139 -20.60 12.54 0.52
C ASP A 139 -21.08 11.50 -0.51
N CYS A 140 -22.15 10.77 -0.19
CA CYS A 140 -22.71 9.75 -1.06
C CYS A 140 -24.19 10.06 -1.38
N THR A 141 -24.52 10.00 -2.67
CA THR A 141 -25.89 10.19 -3.16
C THR A 141 -26.71 8.90 -3.15
N GLY A 142 -26.20 7.82 -2.55
CA GLY A 142 -26.80 6.48 -2.61
C GLY A 142 -26.64 5.80 -3.98
N ARG A 143 -25.68 6.24 -4.79
CA ARG A 143 -25.39 5.66 -6.10
C ARG A 143 -23.94 5.23 -6.22
N HIS A 144 -23.70 3.96 -6.51
CA HIS A 144 -22.37 3.41 -6.81
C HIS A 144 -22.36 2.99 -8.29
N HIS A 145 -21.39 3.49 -9.07
CA HIS A 145 -21.31 3.25 -10.53
C HIS A 145 -22.59 3.56 -11.31
N GLY A 146 -23.39 4.52 -10.83
CA GLY A 146 -24.67 4.88 -11.44
C GLY A 146 -25.85 3.99 -11.03
N GLU A 147 -25.63 2.91 -10.29
CA GLU A 147 -26.69 2.07 -9.73
C GLU A 147 -27.07 2.55 -8.33
N THR A 148 -28.36 2.50 -8.02
CA THR A 148 -28.86 2.82 -6.67
C THR A 148 -28.47 1.70 -5.71
N VAL A 149 -27.82 2.05 -4.60
CA VAL A 149 -27.39 1.10 -3.57
C VAL A 149 -27.73 1.62 -2.17
N HIS A 150 -27.85 0.70 -1.21
CA HIS A 150 -27.99 1.07 0.20
C HIS A 150 -26.61 1.31 0.81
N CYS A 151 -26.07 2.52 0.61
CA CYS A 151 -24.79 2.94 1.19
C CYS A 151 -24.99 3.57 2.57
N LYS A 152 -24.17 3.19 3.56
CA LYS A 152 -24.21 3.71 4.93
C LYS A 152 -23.89 5.21 5.05
N TYR A 153 -23.32 5.79 4.01
CA TYR A 153 -23.02 7.23 3.92
C TYR A 153 -24.03 8.01 3.07
N ALA A 154 -25.11 7.37 2.62
CA ALA A 154 -26.11 8.05 1.80
C ALA A 154 -26.91 9.05 2.65
N GLY A 155 -26.85 10.33 2.29
CA GLY A 155 -27.63 11.40 2.95
C GLY A 155 -27.13 11.83 4.34
N THR A 156 -25.88 11.52 4.68
CA THR A 156 -25.16 12.07 5.85
C THR A 156 -24.55 13.43 5.53
#